data_AF-A0A1E1XHP1-F1
#
_entry.id   AF-A0A1E1XHP1-F1
#
_cell.length_a   1.000
_cell.length_b   1.000
_cell.length_c   1.000
_cell.angle_alpha   90.00
_cell.angle_beta   90.00
_cell.angle_gamma   90.00
#
_symmetry.space_group_name_H-M   'P 1'
#
loop_
_entity.id
_entity.type
_entity.pdbx_description
1 polymer ?
#
loop_
_entity_poly.entity_id
_entity_poly.type
_entity_poly.pdbx_seq_one_letter_code
_entity_poly.pdbx_strand_id
1 'polypeptide(L)'
;MAGRVIRKLKPSVLVATAVLGIYVLLKTSSPSSFGTLRQSMPKQRAVQRCVHDPIPCPRLRYAGRDADSLIDLANFTYALDAPQCTGEESLLVLVHSAAAHFAERDVIRTSWGAGTSWLKSLRLRVVFLLARTPTDPALEDRMAQENHRYGDTVQGDFVDSYRNLTYKHVMALRWASTRCNGVTRVLKMDDDIFVHIFQLVAILDRTASLPPKTLVCYIQKQMPISRSEGSKWRVTESEYPGSFFEDYCSGWAYLADMAAVRAMVAEARFRPYFWVDDVHVTGTLARMGGVTLA
;
A
#
# COMPACT_ATOMS: atom_id res chain seq x y z
N MET A 1 33.56 13.98 19.09
CA MET A 1 34.24 14.93 18.17
C MET A 1 33.63 14.75 16.78
N ALA A 2 33.38 15.87 16.11
CA ALA A 2 32.47 16.02 14.98
C ALA A 2 33.10 15.73 13.61
N GLY A 3 32.25 15.41 12.63
CA GLY A 3 32.53 15.54 11.19
C GLY A 3 31.55 14.71 10.36
N ARG A 4 30.94 15.17 9.26
CA ARG A 4 30.84 16.49 8.61
C ARG A 4 29.67 16.37 7.64
N VAL A 5 28.64 17.21 7.79
CA VAL A 5 27.53 17.33 6.82
C VAL A 5 28.03 18.20 5.66
N ILE A 6 27.95 17.68 4.44
CA ILE A 6 28.20 18.49 3.23
C ILE A 6 26.84 18.95 2.70
N ARG A 7 26.58 20.25 2.80
CA ARG A 7 25.55 20.94 2.03
C ARG A 7 26.15 22.19 1.36
N LYS A 8 25.59 22.46 0.18
CA LYS A 8 25.60 23.66 -0.66
C LYS A 8 26.69 23.74 -1.74
N LEU A 9 26.19 23.79 -2.97
CA LEU A 9 26.65 24.71 -4.00
C LEU A 9 25.44 25.48 -4.55
N LYS A 10 25.38 26.79 -4.24
CA LYS A 10 24.94 27.87 -5.12
C LYS A 10 26.00 28.96 -4.99
N PRO A 11 26.40 29.62 -6.09
CA PRO A 11 26.17 31.08 -6.21
C PRO A 11 25.82 31.44 -7.69
N SER A 12 25.31 32.60 -8.12
CA SER A 12 25.41 34.01 -7.71
C SER A 12 24.21 34.77 -8.36
N VAL A 13 23.38 35.54 -7.65
CA VAL A 13 23.45 37.00 -7.32
C VAL A 13 23.38 37.97 -8.52
N LEU A 14 22.34 38.82 -8.53
CA LEU A 14 22.48 40.27 -8.67
C LEU A 14 21.40 41.00 -7.85
N VAL A 15 21.75 42.22 -7.42
CA VAL A 15 21.18 43.00 -6.30
C VAL A 15 20.48 44.27 -6.83
N ALA A 16 19.60 44.84 -5.98
CA ALA A 16 19.11 46.23 -5.91
C ALA A 16 17.94 46.60 -6.85
N THR A 17 16.93 47.40 -6.51
CA THR A 17 16.69 48.37 -5.41
C THR A 17 15.17 48.58 -5.24
N ALA A 18 14.75 49.08 -4.08
CA ALA A 18 13.35 49.41 -3.74
C ALA A 18 12.77 50.58 -4.57
N VAL A 19 11.43 50.66 -4.62
CA VAL A 19 10.55 51.86 -4.43
C VAL A 19 9.20 51.65 -5.17
N LEU A 20 8.13 52.18 -4.55
CA LEU A 20 6.76 52.40 -5.03
C LEU A 20 5.77 51.22 -4.97
N GLY A 21 4.71 51.47 -4.18
CA GLY A 21 3.64 50.53 -3.88
C GLY A 21 2.72 50.23 -5.05
N ILE A 22 2.14 49.03 -5.01
CA ILE A 22 0.99 48.65 -5.79
C ILE A 22 0.05 47.85 -4.88
N TYR A 23 -1.18 48.33 -4.81
CA TYR A 23 -2.33 47.72 -4.13
C TYR A 23 -2.55 46.28 -4.60
N VAL A 24 -2.71 45.33 -3.67
CA VAL A 24 -3.31 44.03 -3.99
C VAL A 24 -4.79 44.11 -3.65
N LEU A 25 -5.62 44.16 -4.69
CA LEU A 25 -7.07 43.96 -4.61
C LEU A 25 -7.35 42.53 -4.16
N LEU A 26 -7.81 42.36 -2.92
CA LEU A 26 -8.41 41.13 -2.43
C LEU A 26 -9.78 40.97 -3.12
N LYS A 27 -9.85 40.06 -4.10
CA LYS A 27 -11.13 39.65 -4.68
C LYS A 27 -11.75 38.59 -3.75
N THR A 28 -12.64 39.05 -2.88
CA THR A 28 -13.53 38.20 -2.09
C THR A 28 -14.61 37.63 -3.01
N SER A 29 -14.57 36.33 -3.27
CA SER A 29 -15.72 35.61 -3.83
C SER A 29 -16.59 35.10 -2.68
N SER A 30 -17.79 35.68 -2.54
CA SER A 30 -18.83 35.22 -1.62
C SER A 30 -19.27 33.78 -1.91
N PRO A 31 -19.75 33.04 -0.89
CA PRO A 31 -20.21 31.66 -1.05
C PRO A 31 -21.59 31.64 -1.68
N SER A 32 -21.74 31.01 -2.83
CA SER A 32 -23.04 30.63 -3.38
C SER A 32 -23.60 29.43 -2.62
N SER A 33 -24.86 29.57 -2.27
CA SER A 33 -25.68 28.74 -1.40
C SER A 33 -25.91 27.31 -1.90
N PHE A 34 -25.62 26.36 -1.01
CA PHE A 34 -26.47 25.25 -0.60
C PHE A 34 -27.37 24.58 -1.65
N GLY A 35 -26.87 23.47 -2.18
CA GLY A 35 -27.66 22.30 -2.57
C GLY A 35 -27.04 21.06 -1.95
N THR A 36 -27.22 20.86 -0.64
CA THR A 36 -26.72 19.67 0.05
C THR A 36 -27.65 18.50 -0.30
N LEU A 37 -27.27 17.70 -1.30
CA LEU A 37 -27.68 16.30 -1.33
C LEU A 37 -27.10 15.66 -0.07
N ARG A 38 -27.94 15.52 0.97
CA ARG A 38 -27.67 14.63 2.10
C ARG A 38 -27.54 13.22 1.54
N GLN A 39 -26.34 12.84 1.13
CA GLN A 39 -25.96 11.45 1.18
C GLN A 39 -25.98 11.06 2.65
N SER A 40 -26.98 10.25 3.02
CA SER A 40 -27.03 9.60 4.32
C SER A 40 -25.68 8.95 4.61
N MET A 41 -25.02 9.36 5.69
CA MET A 41 -23.82 8.66 6.17
C MET A 41 -24.15 7.17 6.31
N PRO A 42 -23.35 6.26 5.72
CA PRO A 42 -23.60 4.84 5.88
C PRO A 42 -23.43 4.47 7.37
N LYS A 43 -24.35 3.62 7.83
CA LYS A 43 -24.48 3.03 9.17
C LYS A 43 -23.10 2.77 9.81
N GLN A 44 -22.94 3.16 11.09
CA GLN A 44 -21.79 2.92 11.95
C GLN A 44 -20.95 1.72 11.49
N ARG A 45 -19.78 2.00 10.89
CA ARG A 45 -18.80 0.95 10.58
C ARG A 45 -18.49 0.24 11.89
N ALA A 46 -18.71 -1.08 11.93
CA ALA A 46 -18.40 -1.88 13.11
C ALA A 46 -16.91 -1.66 13.45
N VAL A 47 -16.64 -1.14 14.65
CA VAL A 47 -15.26 -0.89 15.10
C VAL A 47 -14.77 -2.12 15.83
N GLN A 48 -13.63 -2.66 15.45
CA GLN A 48 -13.02 -3.76 16.18
C GLN A 48 -12.35 -3.18 17.44
N ARG A 49 -13.01 -3.31 18.60
CA ARG A 49 -12.50 -2.76 19.87
C ARG A 49 -11.44 -3.62 20.56
N CYS A 50 -11.30 -4.87 20.13
CA CYS A 50 -10.44 -5.91 20.73
C CYS A 50 -9.02 -5.94 20.15
N VAL A 51 -8.60 -4.86 19.49
CA VAL A 51 -7.31 -4.80 18.77
C VAL A 51 -6.13 -4.86 19.77
N HIS A 52 -6.33 -4.49 21.04
CA HIS A 52 -5.32 -4.69 22.10
C HIS A 52 -5.65 -5.80 23.08
N ASP A 53 -6.73 -6.57 22.86
CA ASP A 53 -7.11 -7.62 23.78
C ASP A 53 -6.17 -8.84 23.64
N PRO A 54 -5.83 -9.49 24.77
CA PRO A 54 -5.02 -10.71 24.77
C PRO A 54 -5.75 -11.88 24.08
N ILE A 55 -7.07 -11.81 23.96
CA ILE A 55 -7.89 -12.78 23.24
C ILE A 55 -8.03 -12.29 21.78
N PRO A 56 -7.77 -13.16 20.77
CA PRO A 56 -7.98 -12.80 19.37
C PRO A 56 -9.41 -12.33 19.12
N CYS A 57 -9.55 -11.26 18.34
CA CYS A 57 -10.85 -10.70 18.02
C CYS A 57 -11.76 -11.74 17.35
N PRO A 58 -13.03 -11.86 17.80
CA PRO A 58 -13.98 -12.77 17.17
C PRO A 58 -14.14 -12.41 15.70
N ARG A 59 -14.23 -13.42 14.83
CA ARG A 59 -14.51 -13.20 13.41
C ARG A 59 -15.91 -12.59 13.25
N LEU A 60 -15.99 -11.42 12.63
CA LEU A 60 -17.27 -10.76 12.36
C LEU A 60 -17.82 -11.28 11.04
N ARG A 61 -19.07 -11.78 11.06
CA ARG A 61 -19.79 -12.20 9.85
C ARG A 61 -20.66 -11.04 9.39
N TYR A 62 -20.38 -10.52 8.20
CA TYR A 62 -21.13 -9.43 7.60
C TYR A 62 -22.11 -10.00 6.58
N ALA A 63 -23.36 -9.58 6.65
CA ALA A 63 -24.35 -9.91 5.62
C ALA A 63 -23.89 -9.33 4.27
N GLY A 64 -23.93 -10.14 3.21
CA GLY A 64 -23.53 -9.74 1.87
C GLY A 64 -22.03 -9.79 1.56
N ARG A 65 -21.17 -10.22 2.51
CA ARG A 65 -19.75 -10.51 2.22
C ARG A 65 -19.54 -11.98 1.88
N ASP A 66 -19.23 -12.27 0.63
CA ASP A 66 -18.93 -13.61 0.11
C ASP A 66 -17.42 -13.82 -0.11
N ALA A 67 -17.06 -14.86 -0.87
CA ALA A 67 -15.67 -15.15 -1.21
C ALA A 67 -15.10 -14.17 -2.27
N ASP A 68 -15.98 -13.45 -2.99
CA ASP A 68 -15.60 -12.54 -4.06
C ASP A 68 -15.41 -11.10 -3.55
N SER A 69 -15.94 -10.80 -2.37
CA SER A 69 -15.79 -9.51 -1.70
C SER A 69 -14.33 -9.18 -1.35
N LEU A 70 -13.93 -7.93 -1.57
CA LEU A 70 -12.65 -7.38 -1.11
C LEU A 70 -12.88 -6.53 0.15
N ILE A 71 -12.70 -7.14 1.32
CA ILE A 71 -13.08 -6.57 2.62
C ILE A 71 -14.60 -6.23 2.63
N ASP A 72 -14.99 -4.95 2.61
CA ASP A 72 -16.37 -4.46 2.52
C ASP A 72 -16.81 -4.07 1.10
N LEU A 73 -15.95 -4.20 0.10
CA LEU A 73 -16.33 -4.01 -1.30
C LEU A 73 -16.99 -5.28 -1.84
N ALA A 74 -18.29 -5.21 -2.09
CA ALA A 74 -19.04 -6.26 -2.77
C ALA A 74 -18.74 -6.22 -4.28
N ASN A 75 -18.81 -7.39 -4.94
CA ASN A 75 -18.63 -7.52 -6.39
C ASN A 75 -17.30 -6.97 -6.92
N PHE A 76 -16.23 -7.05 -6.11
CA PHE A 76 -14.90 -6.59 -6.52
C PHE A 76 -14.40 -7.35 -7.76
N THR A 77 -13.83 -6.61 -8.71
CA THR A 77 -13.21 -7.14 -9.92
C THR A 77 -11.83 -6.53 -10.20
N TYR A 78 -11.00 -7.28 -10.90
CA TYR A 78 -9.76 -6.75 -11.46
C TYR A 78 -10.09 -6.04 -12.79
N ALA A 79 -9.91 -4.72 -12.81
CA ALA A 79 -10.05 -3.88 -13.99
C ALA A 79 -8.99 -4.20 -15.05
N LEU A 80 -7.76 -4.41 -14.60
CA LEU A 80 -6.65 -4.95 -15.37
C LEU A 80 -6.10 -6.12 -14.57
N ASP A 81 -5.91 -7.26 -15.22
CA ASP A 81 -5.45 -8.50 -14.58
C ASP A 81 -4.20 -8.98 -15.31
N ALA A 82 -3.04 -8.77 -14.69
CA ALA A 82 -1.78 -9.28 -15.22
C ALA A 82 -1.85 -10.82 -15.39
N PRO A 83 -1.13 -11.41 -16.34
CA PRO A 83 -1.11 -12.86 -16.52
C PRO A 83 -0.74 -13.58 -15.23
N GLN A 84 -1.30 -14.77 -14.99
CA GLN A 84 -0.91 -15.58 -13.84
C GLN A 84 0.57 -16.03 -13.93
N CYS A 85 1.14 -16.43 -12.78
CA CYS A 85 2.48 -17.01 -12.74
C CYS A 85 2.53 -18.36 -13.46
N THR A 86 3.66 -18.68 -14.07
CA THR A 86 3.88 -19.96 -14.76
C THR A 86 4.34 -21.07 -13.81
N GLY A 87 4.75 -20.70 -12.60
CA GLY A 87 5.30 -21.61 -11.59
C GLY A 87 6.83 -21.66 -11.62
N GLU A 88 7.45 -20.94 -12.55
CA GLU A 88 8.90 -20.79 -12.59
C GLU A 88 9.38 -19.71 -11.61
N GLU A 89 8.52 -18.78 -11.20
CA GLU A 89 8.87 -17.65 -10.36
C GLU A 89 9.11 -18.06 -8.90
N SER A 90 10.27 -17.68 -8.33
CA SER A 90 10.54 -17.90 -6.90
C SER A 90 10.21 -16.70 -6.02
N LEU A 91 10.32 -15.48 -6.57
CA LEU A 91 10.06 -14.22 -5.88
C LEU A 91 9.08 -13.37 -6.68
N LEU A 92 7.94 -13.05 -6.06
CA LEU A 92 6.99 -12.08 -6.58
C LEU A 92 7.17 -10.74 -5.88
N VAL A 93 7.34 -9.66 -6.64
CA VAL A 93 7.43 -8.29 -6.13
C VAL A 93 6.15 -7.55 -6.48
N LEU A 94 5.41 -7.17 -5.45
CA LEU A 94 4.17 -6.42 -5.53
C LEU A 94 4.47 -4.95 -5.21
N VAL A 95 4.43 -4.11 -6.24
CA VAL A 95 4.74 -2.68 -6.11
C VAL A 95 3.45 -1.87 -6.06
N HIS A 96 3.14 -1.29 -4.90
CA HIS A 96 2.09 -0.28 -4.80
C HIS A 96 2.53 0.96 -5.56
N SER A 97 1.70 1.38 -6.54
CA SER A 97 2.00 2.57 -7.34
C SER A 97 0.75 3.44 -7.46
N ALA A 98 0.96 4.76 -7.57
CA ALA A 98 -0.12 5.67 -7.90
C ALA A 98 -0.37 5.63 -9.41
N ALA A 99 -1.62 5.83 -9.84
CA ALA A 99 -1.99 5.82 -11.25
C ALA A 99 -1.04 6.66 -12.15
N ALA A 100 -0.69 7.86 -11.69
CA ALA A 100 0.16 8.81 -12.43
C ALA A 100 1.67 8.52 -12.39
N HIS A 101 2.15 7.56 -11.58
CA HIS A 101 3.57 7.28 -11.36
C HIS A 101 4.21 6.42 -12.49
N PHE A 102 4.01 6.82 -13.74
CA PHE A 102 4.57 6.09 -14.90
C PHE A 102 6.09 6.04 -14.88
N ALA A 103 6.74 7.12 -14.45
CA ALA A 103 8.20 7.24 -14.45
C ALA A 103 8.83 6.34 -13.38
N GLU A 104 8.23 6.27 -12.20
CA GLU A 104 8.65 5.42 -11.08
C GLU A 104 8.56 3.94 -11.48
N ARG A 105 7.43 3.53 -12.11
CA ARG A 105 7.28 2.18 -12.65
C ARG A 105 8.33 1.87 -13.71
N ASP A 106 8.56 2.79 -14.65
CA ASP A 106 9.58 2.60 -15.71
C ASP A 106 11.00 2.51 -15.13
N VAL A 107 11.35 3.30 -14.11
CA VAL A 107 12.62 3.20 -13.39
C VAL A 107 12.77 1.83 -12.74
N ILE A 108 11.74 1.29 -12.09
CA ILE A 108 11.79 -0.05 -11.51
C ILE A 108 12.01 -1.10 -12.61
N ARG A 109 11.24 -1.03 -13.71
CA ARG A 109 11.37 -1.94 -14.86
C ARG A 109 12.76 -1.93 -15.46
N THR A 110 13.36 -0.75 -15.61
CA THR A 110 14.65 -0.57 -16.32
C THR A 110 15.88 -0.68 -15.42
N SER A 111 15.69 -0.74 -14.09
CA SER A 111 16.78 -0.87 -13.12
C SER A 111 16.85 -2.28 -12.50
N TRP A 112 16.59 -2.40 -11.21
CA TRP A 112 16.70 -3.66 -10.47
C TRP A 112 15.59 -4.66 -10.83
N GLY A 113 14.45 -4.18 -11.36
CA GLY A 113 13.32 -5.02 -11.77
C GLY A 113 13.54 -5.79 -13.08
N ALA A 114 14.38 -5.29 -14.00
CA ALA A 114 14.78 -6.04 -15.20
C ALA A 114 15.64 -7.26 -14.87
N GLY A 115 16.36 -7.21 -13.74
CA GLY A 115 17.38 -8.18 -13.38
C GLY A 115 18.60 -8.13 -14.31
N THR A 116 19.77 -8.29 -13.74
CA THR A 116 20.98 -8.64 -14.50
C THR A 116 20.94 -10.14 -14.86
N SER A 117 21.81 -10.59 -15.76
CA SER A 117 21.91 -12.02 -16.14
C SER A 117 22.09 -12.96 -14.93
N TRP A 118 22.80 -12.53 -13.88
CA TRP A 118 22.99 -13.31 -12.66
C TRP A 118 21.76 -13.31 -11.73
N LEU A 119 20.93 -12.26 -11.77
CA LEU A 119 19.67 -12.16 -11.02
C LEU A 119 18.54 -13.01 -11.63
N LYS A 120 18.71 -13.53 -12.85
CA LYS A 120 17.78 -14.49 -13.45
C LYS A 120 17.57 -15.73 -12.57
N SER A 121 18.56 -16.07 -11.73
CA SER A 121 18.45 -17.14 -10.73
C SER A 121 17.34 -16.91 -9.70
N LEU A 122 17.01 -15.65 -9.37
CA LEU A 122 15.91 -15.32 -8.46
C LEU A 122 14.53 -15.52 -9.07
N ARG A 123 14.46 -15.68 -10.40
CA ARG A 123 13.22 -15.82 -11.18
C ARG A 123 12.17 -14.84 -10.68
N LEU A 124 12.60 -13.59 -10.62
CA LEU A 124 11.86 -12.48 -10.03
C LEU A 124 10.77 -12.03 -11.01
N ARG A 125 9.60 -11.76 -10.47
CA ARG A 125 8.50 -11.16 -11.23
C ARG A 125 8.00 -9.91 -10.53
N VAL A 126 8.00 -8.78 -11.22
CA VAL A 126 7.44 -7.51 -10.74
C VAL A 126 6.01 -7.37 -11.25
N VAL A 127 5.10 -6.94 -10.38
CA VAL A 127 3.72 -6.59 -10.71
C VAL A 127 3.39 -5.26 -10.04
N PHE A 128 2.82 -4.33 -10.80
CA PHE A 128 2.40 -3.02 -10.31
C PHE A 128 0.92 -3.03 -9.95
N LEU A 129 0.60 -2.47 -8.79
CA LEU A 129 -0.74 -2.48 -8.20
C LEU A 129 -1.34 -1.09 -8.28
N LEU A 130 -2.38 -0.96 -9.09
CA LEU A 130 -3.07 0.29 -9.37
C LEU A 130 -4.55 0.22 -8.96
N ALA A 131 -5.23 1.36 -9.07
CA ALA A 131 -6.64 1.51 -8.79
C ALA A 131 -7.26 2.47 -9.83
N ARG A 132 -8.59 2.61 -9.84
CA ARG A 132 -9.30 3.45 -10.80
C ARG A 132 -9.15 4.94 -10.51
N THR A 133 -9.09 5.76 -11.55
CA THR A 133 -9.17 7.22 -11.53
C THR A 133 -10.39 7.69 -12.34
N PRO A 134 -11.63 7.45 -11.85
CA PRO A 134 -12.84 7.68 -12.65
C PRO A 134 -13.08 9.15 -13.03
N THR A 135 -12.44 10.08 -12.32
CA THR A 135 -12.49 11.51 -12.61
C THR A 135 -11.48 11.96 -13.65
N ASP A 136 -10.60 11.08 -14.11
CA ASP A 136 -9.56 11.36 -15.12
C ASP A 136 -9.51 10.24 -16.18
N PRO A 137 -10.42 10.28 -17.18
CA PRO A 137 -10.45 9.29 -18.26
C PRO A 137 -9.15 9.25 -19.09
N ALA A 138 -8.47 10.38 -19.27
CA ALA A 138 -7.22 10.43 -20.01
C ALA A 138 -6.09 9.67 -19.27
N LEU A 139 -6.08 9.72 -17.93
CA LEU A 139 -5.17 8.93 -17.12
C LEU A 139 -5.50 7.43 -17.19
N GLU A 140 -6.79 7.04 -17.15
CA GLU A 140 -7.22 5.64 -17.37
C GLU A 140 -6.74 5.10 -18.72
N ASP A 141 -6.94 5.85 -19.80
CA ASP A 141 -6.50 5.45 -21.15
C ASP A 141 -4.97 5.25 -21.21
N ARG A 142 -4.21 6.14 -20.56
CA ARG A 142 -2.75 6.02 -20.49
C ARG A 142 -2.30 4.80 -19.68
N MET A 143 -2.98 4.49 -18.56
CA MET A 143 -2.71 3.26 -17.80
C MET A 143 -3.02 2.01 -18.62
N ALA A 144 -4.12 2.02 -19.38
CA ALA A 144 -4.47 0.91 -20.27
C ALA A 144 -3.42 0.71 -21.38
N GLN A 145 -2.90 1.81 -21.96
CA GLN A 145 -1.81 1.76 -22.95
C GLN A 145 -0.50 1.23 -22.37
N GLU A 146 -0.13 1.67 -21.16
CA GLU A 146 1.03 1.14 -20.44
C GLU A 146 0.88 -0.37 -20.21
N ASN A 147 -0.28 -0.80 -19.70
CA ASN A 147 -0.53 -2.22 -19.47
C ASN A 147 -0.56 -3.03 -20.77
N HIS A 148 -1.08 -2.49 -21.87
CA HIS A 148 -0.99 -3.14 -23.19
C HIS A 148 0.46 -3.37 -23.62
N ARG A 149 1.38 -2.48 -23.24
CA ARG A 149 2.80 -2.60 -23.57
C ARG A 149 3.55 -3.58 -22.67
N TYR A 150 3.29 -3.58 -21.37
CA TYR A 150 4.12 -4.31 -20.40
C TYR A 150 3.42 -5.55 -19.79
N GLY A 151 2.09 -5.57 -19.72
CA GLY A 151 1.31 -6.70 -19.18
C GLY A 151 1.57 -7.00 -17.70
N ASP A 152 2.14 -6.06 -16.95
CA ASP A 152 2.62 -6.24 -15.58
C ASP A 152 1.77 -5.49 -14.53
N THR A 153 0.55 -5.09 -14.89
CA THR A 153 -0.33 -4.28 -14.03
C THR A 153 -1.53 -5.08 -13.55
N VAL A 154 -1.82 -4.98 -12.25
CA VAL A 154 -3.08 -5.39 -11.65
C VAL A 154 -3.79 -4.14 -11.14
N GLN A 155 -4.97 -3.85 -11.67
CA GLN A 155 -5.77 -2.69 -11.30
C GLN A 155 -7.06 -3.15 -10.64
N GLY A 156 -7.35 -2.63 -9.44
CA GLY A 156 -8.63 -2.87 -8.75
C GLY A 156 -9.72 -1.90 -9.20
N ASP A 157 -10.98 -2.33 -9.17
CA ASP A 157 -12.16 -1.51 -9.51
C ASP A 157 -12.65 -0.57 -8.40
N PHE A 158 -11.72 -0.02 -7.61
CA PHE A 158 -11.98 1.00 -6.60
C PHE A 158 -11.13 2.25 -6.86
N VAL A 159 -11.53 3.39 -6.29
CA VAL A 159 -10.86 4.68 -6.54
C VAL A 159 -9.47 4.73 -5.92
N ASP A 160 -8.47 5.16 -6.67
CA ASP A 160 -7.12 5.42 -6.19
C ASP A 160 -7.11 6.59 -5.20
N SER A 161 -6.83 6.32 -3.94
CA SER A 161 -6.73 7.34 -2.89
C SER A 161 -5.96 6.79 -1.69
N TYR A 162 -5.39 7.68 -0.88
CA TYR A 162 -4.69 7.31 0.35
C TYR A 162 -5.56 6.47 1.30
N ARG A 163 -6.85 6.77 1.41
CA ARG A 163 -7.74 5.97 2.26
C ARG A 163 -8.00 4.58 1.66
N ASN A 164 -7.94 4.42 0.34
CA ASN A 164 -8.18 3.13 -0.31
C ASN A 164 -6.91 2.26 -0.46
N LEU A 165 -5.78 2.67 0.12
CA LEU A 165 -4.55 1.85 0.11
C LEU A 165 -4.78 0.46 0.69
N THR A 166 -5.62 0.33 1.72
CA THR A 166 -5.95 -0.98 2.31
C THR A 166 -6.60 -1.94 1.31
N TYR A 167 -7.47 -1.43 0.44
CA TYR A 167 -8.05 -2.26 -0.64
C TYR A 167 -6.96 -2.66 -1.63
N LYS A 168 -6.09 -1.72 -2.04
CA LYS A 168 -4.94 -2.00 -2.91
C LYS A 168 -4.02 -3.07 -2.32
N HIS A 169 -3.74 -3.01 -1.03
CA HIS A 169 -2.91 -3.97 -0.32
C HIS A 169 -3.54 -5.36 -0.25
N VAL A 170 -4.78 -5.46 0.22
CA VAL A 170 -5.47 -6.74 0.32
C VAL A 170 -5.70 -7.34 -1.07
N MET A 171 -5.98 -6.51 -2.08
CA MET A 171 -6.07 -6.92 -3.48
C MET A 171 -4.75 -7.52 -3.96
N ALA A 172 -3.62 -6.86 -3.69
CA ALA A 172 -2.29 -7.35 -4.07
C ALA A 172 -2.03 -8.75 -3.52
N LEU A 173 -2.32 -8.96 -2.23
CA LEU A 173 -2.14 -10.25 -1.56
C LEU A 173 -3.12 -11.30 -2.07
N ARG A 174 -4.38 -10.92 -2.33
CA ARG A 174 -5.39 -11.82 -2.91
C ARG A 174 -4.96 -12.26 -4.30
N TRP A 175 -4.52 -11.34 -5.16
CA TRP A 175 -4.02 -11.64 -6.49
C TRP A 175 -2.81 -12.58 -6.42
N ALA A 176 -1.83 -12.30 -5.57
CA ALA A 176 -0.67 -13.17 -5.38
C ALA A 176 -1.06 -14.59 -4.95
N SER A 177 -1.98 -14.71 -3.97
CA SER A 177 -2.42 -16.01 -3.46
C SER A 177 -3.25 -16.84 -4.44
N THR A 178 -3.87 -16.20 -5.44
CA THR A 178 -4.77 -16.84 -6.41
C THR A 178 -4.13 -17.05 -7.78
N ARG A 179 -3.31 -16.10 -8.25
CA ARG A 179 -2.65 -16.12 -9.57
C ARG A 179 -1.18 -16.50 -9.52
N CYS A 180 -0.56 -16.47 -8.34
CA CYS A 180 0.86 -16.77 -8.16
C CYS A 180 1.11 -17.67 -6.95
N ASN A 181 0.24 -18.66 -6.72
CA ASN A 181 0.25 -19.47 -5.50
C ASN A 181 1.52 -20.33 -5.29
N GLY A 182 2.31 -20.56 -6.34
CA GLY A 182 3.52 -21.37 -6.33
C GLY A 182 4.80 -20.62 -5.95
N VAL A 183 4.76 -19.29 -5.86
CA VAL A 183 5.95 -18.50 -5.49
C VAL A 183 6.31 -18.71 -4.02
N THR A 184 7.60 -18.73 -3.71
CA THR A 184 8.10 -19.05 -2.36
C THR A 184 8.04 -17.84 -1.43
N ARG A 185 8.30 -16.65 -1.97
CA ARG A 185 8.33 -15.38 -1.25
C ARG A 185 7.62 -14.29 -2.04
N VAL A 186 6.98 -13.39 -1.31
CA VAL A 186 6.35 -12.18 -1.83
C VAL A 186 7.01 -10.97 -1.16
N LEU A 187 7.55 -10.06 -1.96
CA LEU A 187 8.01 -8.75 -1.51
C LEU A 187 6.91 -7.73 -1.82
N LYS A 188 6.29 -7.13 -0.80
CA LYS A 188 5.50 -5.91 -1.00
C LYS A 188 6.41 -4.71 -0.84
N MET A 189 6.25 -3.71 -1.69
CA MET A 189 6.91 -2.41 -1.54
C MET A 189 6.13 -1.27 -2.20
N ASP A 190 6.52 -0.03 -1.92
CA ASP A 190 6.04 1.16 -2.61
C ASP A 190 6.95 1.49 -3.82
N ASP A 191 6.45 2.28 -4.77
CA ASP A 191 7.15 2.61 -6.02
C ASP A 191 8.26 3.67 -5.87
N ASP A 192 8.33 4.34 -4.73
CA ASP A 192 9.36 5.33 -4.39
C ASP A 192 10.51 4.74 -3.55
N ILE A 193 10.60 3.41 -3.46
CA ILE A 193 11.61 2.69 -2.69
C ILE A 193 12.65 2.05 -3.59
N PHE A 194 13.92 2.25 -3.26
CA PHE A 194 15.05 1.56 -3.90
C PHE A 194 15.37 0.24 -3.19
N VAL A 195 15.49 -0.84 -3.95
CA VAL A 195 15.89 -2.16 -3.44
C VAL A 195 17.35 -2.44 -3.77
N HIS A 196 18.18 -2.55 -2.73
CA HIS A 196 19.55 -3.03 -2.90
C HIS A 196 19.56 -4.55 -3.11
N ILE A 197 19.55 -4.97 -4.36
CA ILE A 197 19.30 -6.37 -4.73
C ILE A 197 20.25 -7.39 -4.08
N PHE A 198 21.53 -7.08 -3.90
CA PHE A 198 22.47 -7.99 -3.22
C PHE A 198 22.10 -8.22 -1.74
N GLN A 199 21.57 -7.19 -1.08
CA GLN A 199 21.10 -7.32 0.30
C GLN A 199 19.78 -8.08 0.35
N LEU A 200 18.92 -7.90 -0.67
CA LEU A 200 17.72 -8.71 -0.79
C LEU A 200 18.06 -10.20 -0.88
N VAL A 201 19.02 -10.60 -1.72
CA VAL A 201 19.48 -12.00 -1.81
C VAL A 201 19.96 -12.51 -0.44
N ALA A 202 20.82 -11.75 0.23
CA ALA A 202 21.31 -12.13 1.55
C ALA A 202 20.18 -12.27 2.59
N ILE A 203 19.14 -11.42 2.53
CA ILE A 203 17.96 -11.52 3.40
C ILE A 203 17.14 -12.77 3.05
N LEU A 204 16.91 -13.06 1.77
CA LEU A 204 16.19 -14.25 1.33
C LEU A 204 16.88 -15.53 1.84
N ASP A 205 18.21 -15.61 1.73
CA ASP A 205 18.98 -16.76 2.21
C ASP A 205 18.91 -16.90 3.74
N ARG A 206 19.12 -15.80 4.49
CA ARG A 206 19.06 -15.80 5.96
C ARG A 206 17.68 -16.14 6.51
N THR A 207 16.64 -15.89 5.73
CA THR A 207 15.24 -16.07 6.15
C THR A 207 14.59 -17.30 5.52
N ALA A 208 15.36 -18.13 4.80
CA ALA A 208 14.88 -19.34 4.16
C ALA A 208 14.36 -20.37 5.18
N SER A 209 14.96 -20.43 6.37
CA SER A 209 14.64 -21.37 7.45
C SER A 209 13.62 -20.86 8.47
N LEU A 210 13.10 -19.63 8.30
CA LEU A 210 12.05 -19.12 9.18
C LEU A 210 10.79 -20.00 9.10
N PRO A 211 10.05 -20.14 10.21
CA PRO A 211 8.84 -20.94 10.22
C PRO A 211 7.79 -20.32 9.25
N PRO A 212 6.89 -21.14 8.70
CA PRO A 212 5.79 -20.63 7.88
C PRO A 212 4.96 -19.59 8.62
N LYS A 213 4.28 -18.71 7.87
CA LYS A 213 3.54 -17.56 8.38
C LYS A 213 4.44 -16.52 9.04
N THR A 214 5.51 -16.13 8.35
CA THR A 214 6.40 -15.06 8.82
C THR A 214 6.42 -13.87 7.85
N LEU A 215 6.39 -12.66 8.42
CA LEU A 215 6.77 -11.41 7.76
C LEU A 215 8.16 -11.00 8.20
N VAL A 216 9.02 -10.61 7.27
CA VAL A 216 10.34 -10.03 7.55
C VAL A 216 10.33 -8.57 7.17
N CYS A 217 10.51 -7.68 8.14
CA CYS A 217 10.34 -6.24 7.92
C CYS A 217 10.96 -5.36 9.01
N TYR A 218 10.94 -4.04 8.77
CA TYR A 218 11.17 -3.09 9.85
C TYR A 218 9.89 -2.94 10.70
N ILE A 219 9.92 -3.52 11.90
CA ILE A 219 8.76 -3.53 12.81
C ILE A 219 8.60 -2.17 13.48
N GLN A 220 7.43 -1.56 13.29
CA GLN A 220 6.97 -0.38 13.99
C GLN A 220 6.27 -0.81 15.28
N LYS A 221 6.92 -0.57 16.43
CA LYS A 221 6.42 -1.01 17.73
C LYS A 221 5.65 0.08 18.45
N GLN A 222 4.43 -0.24 18.88
CA GLN A 222 3.56 0.66 19.66
C GLN A 222 3.59 2.11 19.16
N MET A 223 3.41 2.31 17.86
CA MET A 223 3.44 3.67 17.29
C MET A 223 2.24 4.48 17.79
N PRO A 224 2.44 5.71 18.28
CA PRO A 224 1.36 6.54 18.79
C PRO A 224 0.42 6.96 17.66
N ILE A 225 -0.89 6.90 17.93
CA ILE A 225 -1.89 7.28 16.95
C ILE A 225 -1.96 8.81 16.87
N SER A 226 -1.76 9.35 15.67
CA SER A 226 -1.92 10.78 15.43
C SER A 226 -3.39 11.17 15.50
N ARG A 227 -3.76 12.01 16.47
CA ARG A 227 -5.13 12.56 16.63
C ARG A 227 -5.27 14.00 16.12
N SER A 228 -4.16 14.65 15.76
CA SER A 228 -4.10 16.06 15.37
C SER A 228 -4.88 16.35 14.08
N GLU A 229 -5.77 17.36 14.08
CA GLU A 229 -6.62 17.76 12.93
C GLU A 229 -5.83 17.97 11.62
N GLY A 230 -4.64 18.56 11.68
CA GLY A 230 -3.81 18.83 10.50
C GLY A 230 -2.94 17.67 10.03
N SER A 231 -2.98 16.51 10.70
CA SER A 231 -2.16 15.36 10.34
C SER A 231 -2.78 14.62 9.16
N LYS A 232 -1.99 14.38 8.10
CA LYS A 232 -2.41 13.51 6.99
C LYS A 232 -2.73 12.08 7.46
N TRP A 233 -2.15 11.67 8.59
CA TRP A 233 -2.33 10.36 9.23
C TRP A 233 -3.27 10.43 10.43
N ARG A 234 -4.15 11.45 10.49
CA ARG A 234 -5.10 11.56 11.58
C ARG A 234 -6.06 10.38 11.56
N VAL A 235 -6.12 9.68 12.69
CA VAL A 235 -7.11 8.64 12.96
C VAL A 235 -7.96 9.12 14.14
N THR A 236 -9.26 8.95 14.06
CA THR A 236 -10.21 9.27 15.15
C THR A 236 -10.37 8.12 16.13
N GLU A 237 -10.81 8.41 17.36
CA GLU A 237 -11.09 7.38 18.38
C GLU A 237 -12.14 6.38 17.88
N SER A 238 -13.11 6.84 17.09
CA SER A 238 -14.11 6.01 16.43
C SER A 238 -13.55 5.11 15.33
N GLU A 239 -12.45 5.48 14.68
CA GLU A 239 -11.81 4.62 13.67
C GLU A 239 -10.92 3.56 14.33
N TYR A 240 -10.23 3.91 15.42
CA TYR A 240 -9.35 3.01 16.14
C TYR A 240 -9.32 3.39 17.64
N PRO A 241 -9.90 2.56 18.55
CA PRO A 241 -10.18 2.95 19.93
C PRO A 241 -8.99 2.74 20.90
N GLY A 242 -7.78 3.05 20.45
CA GLY A 242 -6.53 2.87 21.21
C GLY A 242 -5.64 4.10 21.13
N SER A 243 -4.61 4.19 21.98
CA SER A 243 -3.62 5.28 21.91
C SER A 243 -2.41 4.95 21.04
N PHE A 244 -2.18 3.67 20.77
CA PHE A 244 -1.08 3.15 19.98
C PHE A 244 -1.62 2.13 18.98
N PHE A 245 -0.95 1.95 17.86
CA PHE A 245 -1.23 0.83 16.96
C PHE A 245 -0.68 -0.49 17.53
N GLU A 246 -1.25 -1.62 17.13
CA GLU A 246 -0.57 -2.93 17.20
C GLU A 246 0.78 -2.85 16.50
N ASP A 247 1.72 -3.72 16.87
CA ASP A 247 2.98 -3.86 16.13
C ASP A 247 2.69 -4.28 14.69
N TYR A 248 3.36 -3.63 13.74
CA TYR A 248 3.14 -3.82 12.30
C TYR A 248 4.44 -3.60 11.52
N CYS A 249 4.47 -4.04 10.27
CA CYS A 249 5.58 -3.75 9.37
C CYS A 249 5.45 -2.33 8.82
N SER A 250 6.56 -1.59 8.78
CA SER A 250 6.61 -0.31 8.06
C SER A 250 6.21 -0.48 6.59
N GLY A 251 5.43 0.46 6.04
CA GLY A 251 4.79 0.30 4.73
C GLY A 251 5.68 0.26 3.51
N TRP A 252 6.81 0.95 3.57
CA TRP A 252 7.77 1.00 2.46
C TRP A 252 8.16 -0.37 1.87
N ALA A 253 8.35 -1.42 2.70
CA ALA A 253 8.60 -2.79 2.23
C ALA A 253 8.45 -3.85 3.33
N TYR A 254 8.03 -5.06 2.94
CA TYR A 254 8.18 -6.28 3.74
C TYR A 254 8.27 -7.52 2.85
N LEU A 255 8.93 -8.57 3.35
CA LEU A 255 8.89 -9.91 2.77
C LEU A 255 7.89 -10.78 3.51
N ALA A 256 7.16 -11.61 2.77
CA ALA A 256 6.24 -12.59 3.31
C ALA A 256 6.46 -13.94 2.64
N ASP A 257 6.32 -15.03 3.40
CA ASP A 257 6.04 -16.32 2.78
C ASP A 257 4.58 -16.41 2.33
N MET A 258 4.29 -17.33 1.40
CA MET A 258 2.94 -17.47 0.85
C MET A 258 1.91 -17.97 1.89
N ALA A 259 2.34 -18.60 2.98
CA ALA A 259 1.43 -18.99 4.07
C ALA A 259 0.96 -17.76 4.87
N ALA A 260 1.83 -16.79 5.11
CA ALA A 260 1.49 -15.49 5.68
C ALA A 260 0.51 -14.73 4.80
N VAL A 261 0.78 -14.65 3.49
CA VAL A 261 -0.10 -14.01 2.50
C VAL A 261 -1.51 -14.59 2.57
N ARG A 262 -1.64 -15.93 2.48
CA ARG A 262 -2.95 -16.61 2.54
C ARG A 262 -3.65 -16.38 3.87
N ALA A 263 -2.92 -16.41 4.99
CA ALA A 263 -3.49 -16.19 6.31
C ALA A 263 -4.08 -14.79 6.44
N MET A 264 -3.36 -13.75 5.98
CA MET A 264 -3.84 -12.37 6.00
C MET A 264 -5.07 -12.18 5.09
N VAL A 265 -5.04 -12.71 3.86
CA VAL A 265 -6.18 -12.65 2.92
C VAL A 265 -7.42 -13.33 3.51
N ALA A 266 -7.25 -14.50 4.14
CA ALA A 266 -8.36 -15.24 4.76
C ALA A 266 -9.03 -14.47 5.91
N GLU A 267 -8.26 -13.68 6.66
CA GLU A 267 -8.78 -12.86 7.75
C GLU A 267 -9.50 -11.59 7.28
N ALA A 268 -9.07 -10.99 6.16
CA ALA A 268 -9.57 -9.71 5.67
C ALA A 268 -11.10 -9.59 5.63
N ARG A 269 -11.80 -10.66 5.21
CA ARG A 269 -13.27 -10.65 5.11
C ARG A 269 -14.01 -10.57 6.45
N PHE A 270 -13.36 -10.99 7.55
CA PHE A 270 -13.93 -11.06 8.89
C PHE A 270 -13.62 -9.84 9.75
N ARG A 271 -12.87 -8.88 9.20
CA ARG A 271 -12.44 -7.66 9.90
C ARG A 271 -13.13 -6.44 9.30
N PRO A 272 -13.39 -5.41 10.11
CA PRO A 272 -13.84 -4.14 9.57
C PRO A 272 -12.66 -3.47 8.88
N TYR A 273 -12.97 -2.76 7.81
CA TYR A 273 -11.99 -1.98 7.09
C TYR A 273 -11.35 -0.92 8.00
N PHE A 274 -10.02 -0.77 7.88
CA PHE A 274 -9.25 0.31 8.47
C PHE A 274 -8.27 0.85 7.42
N TRP A 275 -8.22 2.18 7.27
CA TRP A 275 -7.66 2.84 6.09
C TRP A 275 -6.13 2.96 6.07
N VAL A 276 -5.47 2.78 7.22
CA VAL A 276 -4.00 2.70 7.28
C VAL A 276 -3.62 1.27 6.96
N ASP A 277 -3.20 1.02 5.73
CA ASP A 277 -3.01 -0.31 5.14
C ASP A 277 -1.97 -1.13 5.89
N ASP A 278 -0.82 -0.55 6.22
CA ASP A 278 0.25 -1.25 6.92
C ASP A 278 -0.22 -1.79 8.28
N VAL A 279 -0.91 -0.95 9.05
CA VAL A 279 -1.47 -1.31 10.36
C VAL A 279 -2.56 -2.37 10.18
N HIS A 280 -3.44 -2.19 9.20
CA HIS A 280 -4.53 -3.12 8.98
C HIS A 280 -4.02 -4.50 8.55
N VAL A 281 -3.18 -4.55 7.51
CA VAL A 281 -2.75 -5.79 6.87
C VAL A 281 -1.65 -6.49 7.67
N THR A 282 -0.58 -5.77 8.01
CA THR A 282 0.60 -6.37 8.66
C THR A 282 0.54 -6.34 10.18
N GLY A 283 -0.39 -5.58 10.77
CA GLY A 283 -0.72 -5.64 12.19
C GLY A 283 -1.96 -6.51 12.43
N THR A 284 -3.15 -5.99 12.14
CA THR A 284 -4.41 -6.63 12.51
C THR A 284 -4.66 -7.95 11.79
N LEU A 285 -4.57 -8.00 10.45
CA LEU A 285 -4.79 -9.25 9.71
C LEU A 285 -3.69 -10.28 9.99
N ALA A 286 -2.44 -9.83 10.09
CA ALA A 286 -1.31 -10.68 10.45
C ALA A 286 -1.52 -11.33 11.83
N ARG A 287 -1.80 -10.55 12.88
CA ARG A 287 -2.07 -11.07 14.23
C ARG A 287 -3.23 -12.06 14.22
N MET A 288 -4.34 -11.73 13.56
CA MET A 288 -5.51 -12.61 13.48
C MET A 288 -5.23 -13.90 12.69
N GLY A 289 -4.34 -13.85 11.71
CA GLY A 289 -3.93 -15.00 10.90
C GLY A 289 -2.89 -15.90 11.57
N GLY A 290 -2.40 -15.52 12.75
CA GLY A 290 -1.28 -16.17 13.43
C GLY A 290 0.03 -16.00 12.67
N VAL A 291 0.24 -14.83 12.07
CA VAL A 291 1.46 -14.47 11.34
C VAL A 291 2.43 -13.79 12.30
N THR A 292 3.69 -14.22 12.26
CA THR A 292 4.77 -13.69 13.09
C THR A 292 5.49 -12.56 12.37
N LEU A 293 5.84 -11.49 13.09
CA LEU A 293 6.73 -10.43 12.60
C LEU A 293 8.16 -10.73 13.04
N ALA A 294 9.10 -10.70 12.10
CA ALA A 294 10.53 -11.01 12.28
C ALA A 294 11.43 -9.89 11.76
#